data_AF-L7U098-F1
#
_entry.id   AF-L7U098-F1
#
_cell.length_a   1.000
_cell.length_b   1.000
_cell.length_c   1.000
_cell.angle_alpha   90.00
_cell.angle_beta   90.00
_cell.angle_gamma   90.00
#
_symmetry.space_group_name_H-M   'P 1'
#
loop_
_entity.id
_entity.type
_entity.pdbx_description
1 polymer ?
#
loop_
_entity_poly.entity_id
_entity_poly.type
_entity_poly.pdbx_seq_one_letter_code
_entity_poly.pdbx_strand_id
1 'polypeptide(L)'
;MNVAVCVGCGETKEGPFEPCDGCGLDPARGGTDRMLQARSLWLSSRFFAEGMLPELGRRIREGEPVGYDLGMLAQLVEELKTQKLPTISRAAPGCSILTWSLLGMMLTLGAAAAFLYLHWRS
;
A
#
# COMPACT_ATOMS: atom_id res chain seq x y z
N MET A 1 -6.32 2.57 -16.07
CA MET A 1 -6.01 2.23 -14.67
C MET A 1 -4.74 3.00 -14.29
N ASN A 2 -4.44 3.23 -13.01
CA ASN A 2 -3.16 3.85 -12.63
C ASN A 2 -2.27 2.73 -12.11
N VAL A 3 -1.27 2.33 -12.90
CA VAL A 3 -0.42 1.16 -12.62
C VAL A 3 0.98 1.67 -12.26
N ALA A 4 1.65 1.02 -11.32
CA ALA A 4 3.00 1.35 -10.96
C ALA A 4 3.84 0.13 -10.67
N VAL A 5 5.16 0.32 -10.61
CA VAL A 5 6.14 -0.69 -10.25
C VAL A 5 6.68 -0.35 -8.86
N CYS A 6 6.77 -1.36 -8.00
CA CYS A 6 7.37 -1.21 -6.69
C CYS A 6 8.87 -0.92 -6.81
N VAL A 7 9.31 0.21 -6.26
CA VAL A 7 10.73 0.61 -6.21
C VAL A 7 11.62 -0.35 -5.40
N GLY A 8 11.02 -1.16 -4.51
CA GLY A 8 11.76 -2.07 -3.64
C GLY A 8 11.96 -3.47 -4.22
N CYS A 9 10.95 -4.01 -4.91
CA CYS A 9 10.97 -5.40 -5.39
C CYS A 9 10.59 -5.58 -6.86
N GLY A 10 10.24 -4.50 -7.57
CA GLY A 10 9.89 -4.55 -8.99
C GLY A 10 8.53 -5.15 -9.31
N GLU A 11 7.71 -5.49 -8.30
CA GLU A 11 6.36 -6.02 -8.51
C GLU A 11 5.39 -4.95 -9.03
N THR A 12 4.42 -5.35 -9.85
CA THR A 12 3.39 -4.43 -10.36
C THR A 12 2.33 -4.19 -9.28
N LYS A 13 1.85 -2.96 -9.16
CA LYS A 13 0.85 -2.55 -8.17
C LYS A 13 -0.17 -1.55 -8.73
N GLU A 14 -1.31 -1.44 -8.05
CA GLU A 14 -2.46 -0.62 -8.43
C GLU A 14 -2.30 0.88 -8.08
N GLY A 15 -1.12 1.43 -8.36
CA GLY A 15 -0.85 2.85 -8.25
C GLY A 15 0.43 3.16 -7.48
N PRO A 16 0.99 4.36 -7.67
CA PRO A 16 2.31 4.71 -7.16
C PRO A 16 2.37 4.76 -5.63
N PHE A 17 1.25 5.02 -4.97
CA PHE A 17 1.17 5.18 -3.51
C PHE A 17 0.51 4.01 -2.79
N GLU A 18 0.03 3.00 -3.51
CA GLU A 18 -0.52 1.81 -2.89
C GLU A 18 0.60 0.94 -2.29
N PRO A 19 0.30 0.21 -1.21
CA PRO A 19 1.21 -0.78 -0.65
C PRO A 19 1.51 -1.88 -1.68
N CYS A 20 2.74 -2.38 -1.66
CA CYS A 20 3.15 -3.47 -2.53
C CYS A 20 2.77 -4.83 -1.93
N ASP A 21 2.01 -5.65 -2.66
CA ASP A 21 1.66 -7.00 -2.21
C ASP A 21 2.86 -7.96 -2.12
N GLY A 22 3.89 -7.75 -2.95
CA GLY A 22 5.09 -8.59 -2.94
C GLY A 22 6.01 -8.38 -1.73
N CYS A 23 6.31 -7.13 -1.34
CA CYS A 23 7.27 -6.84 -0.26
C CYS A 23 6.73 -5.99 0.90
N GLY A 24 5.47 -5.58 0.84
CA GLY A 24 4.83 -4.76 1.88
C GLY A 24 5.26 -3.30 1.90
N LEU A 25 6.09 -2.83 0.95
CA LEU A 25 6.49 -1.43 0.88
C LEU A 25 5.28 -0.52 0.65
N ASP A 26 5.01 0.39 1.59
CA ASP A 26 3.95 1.41 1.50
C ASP A 26 4.56 2.82 1.39
N PRO A 27 4.58 3.41 0.17
CA PRO A 27 5.11 4.76 -0.03
C PRO A 27 4.28 5.87 0.64
N ALA A 28 3.00 5.64 0.91
CA ALA A 28 2.11 6.65 1.51
C ALA A 28 1.93 6.49 3.03
N ARG A 29 2.55 5.48 3.66
CA ARG A 29 2.61 5.37 5.12
C ARG A 29 3.20 6.63 5.75
N GLY A 30 2.61 7.10 6.85
CA GLY A 30 3.05 8.32 7.54
C GLY A 30 4.53 8.25 7.94
N GLY A 31 5.28 9.32 7.65
CA GLY A 31 6.73 9.41 7.92
C GLY A 31 7.64 8.87 6.82
N THR A 32 7.09 8.35 5.73
CA THR A 32 7.88 7.85 4.59
C THR A 32 8.56 9.00 3.84
N ASP A 33 9.80 8.76 3.40
CA ASP A 33 10.64 9.70 2.66
C ASP A 33 9.96 10.19 1.37
N ARG A 34 9.98 11.51 1.14
CA ARG A 34 9.45 12.12 -0.09
C ARG A 34 10.19 11.66 -1.33
N MET A 35 11.48 11.34 -1.22
CA MET A 35 12.23 10.76 -2.33
C MET A 35 11.69 9.38 -2.71
N LEU A 36 11.27 8.56 -1.73
CA LEU A 36 10.66 7.26 -1.98
C LEU A 36 9.32 7.39 -2.69
N GLN A 37 8.51 8.37 -2.27
CA GLN A 37 7.25 8.70 -2.93
C GLN A 37 7.48 9.18 -4.37
N ALA A 38 8.46 10.05 -4.60
CA ALA A 38 8.81 10.54 -5.93
C ALA A 38 9.28 9.41 -6.86
N ARG A 39 10.12 8.49 -6.37
CA ARG A 39 10.54 7.30 -7.14
C ARG A 39 9.37 6.39 -7.46
N SER A 40 8.48 6.17 -6.50
CA SER A 40 7.28 5.33 -6.71
C SER A 40 6.31 5.96 -7.71
N LEU A 41 6.22 7.29 -7.70
CA LEU A 41 5.45 8.06 -8.67
C LEU A 41 6.10 8.06 -10.06
N TRP A 42 7.42 8.16 -10.14
CA TRP A 42 8.18 8.07 -11.39
C TRP A 42 7.96 6.73 -12.07
N LEU A 43 7.99 5.62 -11.34
CA LEU A 43 7.75 4.27 -11.86
C LEU A 43 6.26 3.94 -12.04
N SER A 44 5.47 4.85 -12.62
CA SER A 44 4.05 4.65 -12.85
C SER A 44 3.61 4.95 -14.29
N SER A 45 2.38 4.55 -14.62
CA SER A 45 1.73 4.79 -15.90
C SER A 45 1.55 6.27 -16.23
N ARG A 46 1.87 7.17 -15.28
CA ARG A 46 1.95 8.62 -15.51
C ARG A 46 3.18 9.05 -16.30
N PHE A 47 4.31 8.34 -16.16
CA PHE A 47 5.58 8.69 -16.80
C PHE A 47 6.02 7.67 -17.85
N PHE A 48 5.59 6.42 -17.69
CA PHE A 48 5.91 5.34 -18.62
C PHE A 48 4.66 4.74 -19.20
N ALA A 49 4.73 4.25 -20.44
CA ALA A 49 3.65 3.45 -21.00
C ALA A 49 3.48 2.14 -20.20
N GLU A 50 2.25 1.66 -20.05
CA GLU A 50 1.96 0.44 -19.26
C GLU A 50 2.78 -0.78 -19.73
N GLY A 51 3.05 -0.91 -21.03
CA GLY A 51 3.89 -1.99 -21.57
C GLY A 51 5.38 -1.92 -21.19
N MET A 52 5.88 -0.77 -20.72
CA MET A 52 7.27 -0.59 -20.29
C MET A 52 7.47 -0.89 -18.81
N LEU A 53 6.40 -0.84 -18.01
CA LEU A 53 6.44 -1.06 -16.56
C LEU A 53 6.93 -2.48 -16.18
N PRO A 54 6.50 -3.57 -16.85
CA PRO A 54 7.01 -4.91 -16.54
C PRO A 54 8.52 -5.05 -16.70
N GLU A 55 9.10 -4.38 -17.71
CA GLU A 55 10.53 -4.40 -17.95
C GLU A 55 11.28 -3.60 -16.88
N LEU A 56 10.78 -2.42 -16.50
CA LEU A 56 11.34 -1.67 -15.37
C LEU A 56 11.29 -2.48 -14.07
N GLY A 57 10.20 -3.24 -13.85
CA GLY A 57 10.07 -4.16 -12.73
C GLY A 57 11.07 -5.32 -12.78
N ARG A 58 11.28 -5.92 -13.96
CA ARG A 58 12.28 -6.98 -14.17
C ARG A 58 13.68 -6.48 -13.80
N ARG A 59 14.05 -5.29 -14.27
CA ARG A 59 15.34 -4.68 -13.98
C ARG A 59 15.56 -4.50 -12.47
N ILE A 60 14.55 -4.03 -11.73
CA ILE A 60 14.63 -3.91 -10.27
C ILE A 60 14.80 -5.28 -9.60
N ARG A 61 14.04 -6.30 -10.03
CA ARG A 61 14.15 -7.67 -9.49
C ARG A 61 15.55 -8.26 -9.67
N GLU A 62 16.17 -7.98 -10.80
CA GLU A 62 17.52 -8.47 -11.14
C GLU A 62 18.65 -7.60 -10.56
N GLY A 63 18.30 -6.52 -9.86
CA GLY A 63 19.28 -5.58 -9.32
C GLY A 63 19.94 -4.69 -10.37
N GLU A 64 19.38 -4.62 -11.57
CA GLU A 64 19.83 -3.70 -12.61
C GLU A 64 19.47 -2.24 -12.25
N PRO A 65 20.32 -1.27 -12.60
CA PRO A 65 20.07 0.14 -12.31
C PRO A 65 18.93 0.70 -13.17
N VAL A 66 17.85 1.14 -12.54
CA VAL A 66 16.81 1.93 -13.21
C VAL A 66 17.26 3.39 -13.29
N GLY A 67 17.18 3.97 -14.50
CA GLY A 67 17.51 5.38 -14.72
C GLY A 67 16.48 6.29 -14.07
N TYR A 68 16.92 7.07 -13.10
CA TYR A 68 16.11 8.13 -12.50
C TYR A 68 16.63 9.48 -12.98
N ASP A 69 15.75 10.31 -13.53
CA ASP A 69 16.06 11.72 -13.79
C ASP A 69 16.04 12.47 -12.46
N LEU A 70 17.22 12.88 -11.99
CA LEU A 70 17.38 13.57 -10.71
C LEU A 70 16.67 14.93 -10.68
N GLY A 71 16.63 15.65 -11.80
CA GLY A 71 15.93 16.93 -11.91
C GLY A 71 14.42 16.72 -11.76
N MET A 72 13.91 15.67 -12.41
CA MET A 72 12.49 15.34 -12.33
C MET A 72 12.08 14.78 -10.97
N LEU A 73 12.91 13.94 -10.35
CA LEU A 73 12.67 13.50 -8.98
C LEU A 73 12.64 14.68 -8.00
N ALA A 74 13.54 15.65 -8.14
CA ALA A 74 13.54 16.85 -7.29
C ALA A 74 12.24 17.65 -7.45
N GLN A 75 11.76 17.84 -8.68
CA GLN A 75 10.49 18.50 -8.94
C GLN A 75 9.31 17.75 -8.29
N LEU A 76 9.25 16.43 -8.45
CA LEU A 76 8.18 15.61 -7.85
C LEU A 76 8.20 15.68 -6.33
N VAL A 77 9.38 15.71 -5.71
CA VAL A 77 9.51 15.90 -4.26
C VAL A 77 8.89 17.23 -3.82
N GLU A 78 9.13 18.32 -4.54
CA GLU A 78 8.52 19.63 -4.24
C GLU A 78 7.00 19.64 -4.47
N GLU A 79 6.52 18.99 -5.52
CA GLU A 79 5.07 18.82 -5.77
C GLU A 79 4.37 18.02 -4.66
N LEU A 80 5.04 16.98 -4.15
CA LEU A 80 4.54 16.15 -3.04
C LEU A 80 4.55 16.90 -1.70
N LYS A 81 5.53 17.79 -1.47
CA LYS A 81 5.55 18.67 -0.28
C LYS A 81 4.39 19.65 -0.28
N THR A 82 4.05 20.20 -1.44
CA THR A 82 2.98 21.19 -1.59
C THR A 82 1.58 20.56 -1.65
N GLN A 83 1.46 19.23 -1.45
CA GLN A 83 0.21 18.45 -1.46
C GLN A 83 -0.68 18.65 -2.70
N LYS A 84 -0.12 19.14 -3.81
CA LYS A 84 -0.86 19.20 -5.09
C LYS A 84 -1.24 17.79 -5.57
N LEU A 85 -0.54 16.76 -5.10
CA LEU A 85 -0.78 15.36 -5.37
C LEU A 85 -1.32 14.70 -4.09
N PRO A 86 -2.58 14.22 -4.07
CA PRO A 86 -3.10 13.51 -2.91
C PRO A 86 -2.32 12.19 -2.73
N THR A 87 -1.63 12.08 -1.58
CA THR A 87 -0.97 10.85 -1.14
C THR A 87 -1.90 10.13 -0.18
N ILE A 88 -2.82 9.35 -0.74
CA ILE A 88 -3.75 8.54 0.06
C ILE A 88 -3.24 7.11 0.02
N SER A 89 -2.72 6.62 1.15
CA SER A 89 -2.57 5.17 1.33
C SER A 89 -3.96 4.59 1.55
N ARG A 90 -4.37 3.62 0.73
CA ARG A 90 -5.59 2.83 1.02
C ARG A 90 -5.29 1.64 1.92
N ALA A 91 -4.06 1.51 2.43
CA ALA A 91 -3.74 0.48 3.40
C ALA A 91 -4.68 0.61 4.60
N ALA A 92 -5.62 -0.34 4.72
CA ALA A 92 -6.48 -0.41 5.88
C ALA A 92 -5.57 -0.58 7.11
N PRO A 93 -5.66 0.30 8.12
CA PRO A 93 -4.92 0.09 9.36
C PRO A 93 -5.28 -1.31 9.87
N GLY A 94 -4.28 -2.08 10.28
CA GLY A 94 -4.32 -3.54 10.55
C GLY A 94 -5.23 -4.02 11.69
N CYS A 95 -6.40 -3.42 11.86
CA CYS A 95 -7.50 -3.86 12.70
C CYS A 95 -8.79 -3.61 11.92
N SER A 96 -9.15 -4.57 11.06
CA SER A 96 -10.41 -4.45 10.32
C SER A 96 -11.57 -4.44 11.31
N ILE A 97 -12.54 -3.54 11.10
CA ILE A 97 -13.77 -3.47 11.89
C ILE A 97 -14.50 -4.83 11.90
N LEU A 98 -14.29 -5.62 10.84
CA LEU A 98 -14.78 -6.98 10.67
C LEU A 98 -14.17 -7.94 11.71
N THR A 99 -12.88 -7.80 12.03
CA THR A 99 -12.20 -8.64 12.99
C THR A 99 -12.73 -8.41 14.41
N TRP A 100 -12.92 -7.13 14.78
CA TRP A 100 -13.48 -6.77 16.09
C TRP A 100 -14.95 -7.14 16.25
N SER A 101 -15.75 -6.99 15.18
CA SER A 101 -17.17 -7.37 15.21
C SER A 101 -17.36 -8.89 15.32
N LEU A 102 -16.56 -9.69 14.61
CA LEU A 102 -16.56 -11.15 14.76
C LEU A 102 -16.18 -11.58 16.19
N LEU A 103 -15.15 -10.97 16.77
CA LEU A 103 -14.70 -11.28 18.13
C LEU A 103 -15.77 -10.91 19.18
N GLY A 104 -16.41 -9.75 19.01
CA GLY A 104 -17.54 -9.33 19.83
C GLY A 104 -18.74 -10.27 19.73
N MET A 105 -19.10 -10.72 18.53
CA MET A 105 -20.20 -11.66 18.32
C MET A 105 -19.93 -13.02 18.97
N MET A 106 -18.69 -13.50 18.91
CA MET A 106 -18.30 -14.77 19.50
C MET A 106 -18.41 -14.73 21.03
N LEU A 107 -18.02 -13.62 21.66
CA LEU A 107 -18.16 -13.39 23.10
C LEU A 107 -19.63 -13.32 23.55
N THR A 108 -20.49 -12.61 22.80
CA THR A 108 -21.91 -12.50 23.15
C THR A 108 -22.65 -13.83 23.02
N LEU A 109 -22.36 -14.61 21.97
CA LEU A 109 -22.91 -15.96 21.81
C LEU A 109 -22.46 -16.91 22.92
N GLY A 110 -21.18 -16.85 23.30
CA GLY A 110 -20.65 -17.65 24.42
C GLY A 110 -21.34 -17.32 25.74
N ALA A 111 -21.52 -16.03 26.05
CA ALA A 111 -22.23 -15.58 27.25
C ALA A 111 -23.71 -15.99 27.24
N ALA A 112 -24.40 -15.87 26.11
CA ALA A 112 -25.79 -16.28 25.97
C ALA A 112 -25.97 -17.80 26.15
N ALA A 113 -25.08 -18.61 25.57
CA ALA A 113 -25.10 -20.06 25.73
C ALA A 113 -24.84 -20.48 27.19
N ALA A 114 -23.87 -19.84 27.85
CA ALA A 114 -23.59 -20.09 29.27
C ALA A 114 -24.78 -19.72 30.17
N PHE A 115 -25.42 -18.59 29.91
CA PHE A 115 -26.62 -18.16 30.64
C PHE A 115 -27.78 -19.14 30.48
N LEU A 116 -28.08 -19.55 29.24
CA LEU A 116 -29.13 -20.53 28.96
C LEU A 116 -28.84 -21.89 29.62
N TYR A 117 -27.59 -22.36 29.56
CA TYR A 117 -27.19 -23.62 30.18
C TYR A 117 -27.34 -23.61 31.71
N LEU A 118 -26.94 -22.52 32.37
CA LEU A 118 -27.11 -22.35 33.81
C LEU A 118 -28.59 -22.32 34.20
N HIS A 119 -29.42 -21.66 33.40
CA HIS A 119 -30.85 -21.52 33.68
C HIS A 119 -31.66 -22.80 33.39
N TRP A 120 -31.18 -23.65 32.48
CA TRP A 120 -31.80 -24.95 32.20
C TRP A 120 -31.43 -26.03 33.23
N ARG A 121 -30.29 -25.84 33.93
CA ARG A 121 -29.79 -26.75 34.96
C ARG A 121 -30.32 -26.45 36.36
N SER A 122 -30.84 -25.24 36.58
CA SER A 122 -31.46 -24.79 37.86
C SER A 122 -32.95 -25.08 37.85
#